data_AF-A0A7R7ZX13-F1
#
_entry.id   AF-A0A7R7ZX13-F1
#
_cell.length_a   1.000
_cell.length_b   1.000
_cell.length_c   1.000
_cell.angle_alpha   90.00
_cell.angle_beta   90.00
_cell.angle_gamma   90.00
#
_symmetry.space_group_name_H-M   'P 1'
#
loop_
_entity.id
_entity.type
_entity.pdbx_description
1 polymer ?
#
loop_
_entity_poly.entity_id
_entity_poly.type
_entity_poly.pdbx_seq_one_letter_code
_entity_poly.pdbx_strand_id
1 'polypeptide(L)'
;MSDTTDRKLEGPLRDICDGACGIYWTYADNFYLCKECDYIKFDQRCLDNLRNGTMKLKICNKDHEMLHIPAYDPVERRRVGDGNVKVGEEILSVNEWLQRIRKGWGIQSAEEFRKI
;
A
#
# COMPACT_ATOMS: atom_id res chain seq x y z
N MET A 1 8.47 28.14 -12.56
CA MET A 1 9.76 27.52 -12.21
C MET A 1 9.44 26.39 -11.24
N SER A 2 9.52 25.15 -11.72
CA SER A 2 9.21 23.95 -10.93
C SER A 2 10.35 23.67 -9.97
N ASP A 3 10.09 23.82 -8.67
CA ASP A 3 10.96 23.34 -7.60
C ASP A 3 10.93 21.80 -7.60
N THR A 4 11.75 21.19 -8.46
CA THR A 4 12.03 19.75 -8.46
C THR A 4 13.15 19.44 -7.47
N THR A 5 12.96 19.85 -6.22
CA THR A 5 13.67 19.19 -5.13
C THR A 5 12.95 17.87 -4.86
N ASP A 6 13.64 16.75 -5.09
CA ASP A 6 13.26 15.39 -4.64
C ASP A 6 13.12 15.41 -3.12
N ARG A 7 12.02 15.99 -2.62
CA ARG A 7 11.69 15.95 -1.20
C ARG A 7 11.33 14.51 -0.91
N LYS A 8 12.21 13.85 -0.15
CA LYS A 8 11.95 12.52 0.39
C LYS A 8 10.59 12.56 1.09
N LEU A 9 9.66 11.73 0.62
CA LEU A 9 8.33 11.62 1.21
C LEU A 9 8.47 11.00 2.61
N GLU A 10 8.08 11.76 3.62
CA GLU A 10 8.09 11.32 5.01
C GLU A 10 6.66 11.05 5.48
N GLY A 11 6.48 9.92 6.15
CA GLY A 11 5.20 9.47 6.66
C GLY A 11 5.39 8.47 7.79
N PRO A 12 4.30 7.85 8.27
CA PRO A 12 4.34 6.91 9.39
C PRO A 12 4.82 5.51 9.01
N LEU A 13 5.01 5.20 7.72
CA LEU A 13 5.43 3.86 7.28
C LEU A 13 6.84 3.56 7.80
N ARG A 14 7.10 2.30 8.15
CA ARG A 14 8.39 1.84 8.69
C ARG A 14 8.78 0.50 8.05
N ASP A 15 8.73 0.44 6.73
CA ASP A 15 8.92 -0.80 5.98
C ASP A 15 10.30 -0.87 5.32
N ILE A 16 10.87 -2.07 5.28
CA ILE A 16 12.13 -2.39 4.59
C ILE A 16 11.87 -3.36 3.44
N CYS A 17 12.65 -3.27 2.37
CA CYS A 17 12.61 -4.26 1.29
C CYS A 17 13.14 -5.60 1.76
N ASP A 18 12.32 -6.65 1.66
CA ASP A 18 12.67 -8.00 2.11
C ASP A 18 13.68 -8.71 1.19
N GLY A 19 14.00 -8.11 0.04
CA GLY A 19 15.10 -8.54 -0.82
C GLY A 19 16.49 -8.15 -0.31
N ALA A 20 16.59 -7.55 0.89
CA ALA A 20 17.83 -7.12 1.53
C ALA A 20 18.66 -6.08 0.72
N CYS A 21 17.98 -5.23 -0.07
CA CYS A 21 18.64 -4.20 -0.87
C CYS A 21 18.91 -2.88 -0.12
N GLY A 22 18.47 -2.78 1.14
CA GLY A 22 18.65 -1.59 1.98
C GLY A 22 17.62 -0.48 1.78
N ILE A 23 16.67 -0.63 0.85
CA ILE A 23 15.56 0.32 0.70
C ILE A 23 14.68 0.29 1.94
N TYR A 24 14.36 1.49 2.42
CA TYR A 24 13.49 1.73 3.56
C TYR A 24 12.43 2.77 3.18
N TRP A 25 11.17 2.39 3.27
CA TRP A 25 10.02 3.23 2.96
C TRP A 25 9.47 3.89 4.21
N THR A 26 9.46 5.23 4.19
CA THR A 26 8.74 6.07 5.15
C THR A 26 7.36 6.49 4.66
N TYR A 27 7.05 6.22 3.40
CA TYR A 27 5.80 6.56 2.76
C TYR A 27 5.38 5.45 1.78
N ALA A 28 4.08 5.35 1.49
CA ALA A 28 3.55 4.42 0.49
C ALA A 28 3.93 4.89 -0.92
N ASP A 29 5.13 4.50 -1.39
CA ASP A 29 5.72 5.03 -2.61
C ASP A 29 6.43 3.94 -3.43
N ASN A 30 5.70 3.40 -4.41
CA ASN A 30 6.20 2.47 -5.43
C ASN A 30 6.88 1.19 -4.91
N PHE A 31 6.09 0.26 -4.40
CA PHE A 31 6.57 -1.07 -4.02
C PHE A 31 5.49 -2.14 -4.18
N TYR A 32 5.88 -3.39 -3.96
CA TYR A 32 5.04 -4.55 -4.17
C TYR A 32 4.86 -5.31 -2.86
N LEU A 33 3.62 -5.55 -2.47
CA LEU A 33 3.26 -6.39 -1.31
C LEU A 33 2.81 -7.76 -1.80
N CYS A 34 3.33 -8.83 -1.21
CA CYS A 34 2.79 -10.16 -1.45
C CYS A 34 1.35 -10.26 -0.91
N LYS A 35 0.43 -10.78 -1.71
CA LYS A 35 -0.98 -10.96 -1.27
C LYS A 35 -1.18 -12.20 -0.40
N GLU A 36 -0.21 -13.11 -0.39
CA GLU A 36 -0.32 -14.43 0.25
C GLU A 36 0.60 -14.56 1.47
N CYS A 37 1.78 -13.96 1.43
CA CYS A 37 2.74 -14.00 2.54
C CYS A 37 2.50 -12.84 3.51
N ASP A 38 2.66 -13.12 4.80
CA ASP A 38 2.55 -12.11 5.83
C ASP A 38 3.71 -11.10 5.75
N TYR A 39 3.37 -9.81 5.63
CA TYR A 39 4.30 -8.66 5.67
C TYR A 39 5.48 -8.62 4.68
N ILE A 40 5.46 -9.41 3.60
CA ILE A 40 6.53 -9.41 2.58
C ILE A 40 6.33 -8.29 1.54
N LYS A 41 7.32 -7.41 1.39
CA LYS A 41 7.41 -6.40 0.33
C LYS A 41 8.75 -6.36 -0.42
N PHE A 42 8.67 -5.97 -1.69
CA PHE A 42 9.82 -5.81 -2.57
C PHE A 42 9.79 -4.47 -3.30
N ASP A 43 10.97 -3.92 -3.57
CA ASP A 43 11.16 -3.00 -4.70
C ASP A 43 11.05 -3.79 -6.02
N GLN A 44 10.95 -3.08 -7.15
CA GLN A 44 10.87 -3.73 -8.46
C GLN A 44 12.02 -4.72 -8.70
N ARG A 45 13.25 -4.30 -8.40
CA ARG A 45 14.45 -5.10 -8.66
C ARG A 45 14.48 -6.39 -7.84
N CYS A 46 14.13 -6.35 -6.56
CA CYS A 46 14.09 -7.54 -5.72
C CYS A 46 12.92 -8.45 -6.11
N LEU A 47 11.78 -7.89 -6.54
CA LEU A 47 10.70 -8.69 -7.11
C LEU A 47 11.15 -9.42 -8.38
N ASP A 48 11.88 -8.74 -9.27
CA ASP A 48 12.43 -9.35 -10.48
C ASP A 48 13.42 -10.46 -10.14
N ASN A 49 14.28 -10.24 -9.14
CA ASN A 49 15.20 -11.27 -8.65
C ASN A 49 14.48 -12.49 -8.06
N LEU A 50 13.39 -12.27 -7.32
CA LEU A 50 12.53 -13.33 -6.81
C LEU A 50 11.93 -14.13 -7.98
N ARG A 51 11.34 -13.44 -8.97
CA ARG A 51 10.71 -14.05 -10.15
C ARG A 51 11.69 -14.84 -11.01
N ASN A 52 12.90 -14.34 -11.17
CA ASN A 52 13.97 -14.99 -11.92
C ASN A 52 14.68 -16.10 -11.13
N GLY A 53 14.34 -16.32 -9.85
CA GLY A 53 14.99 -17.32 -9.01
C GLY A 53 16.44 -16.99 -8.64
N THR A 54 16.85 -15.72 -8.78
CA THR A 54 18.22 -15.25 -8.48
C THR A 54 18.35 -14.70 -7.06
N MET A 55 17.23 -14.53 -6.35
CA MET A 55 17.24 -14.09 -4.96
C MET A 55 17.83 -15.16 -4.05
N LYS A 56 18.81 -14.77 -3.21
CA LYS A 56 19.48 -15.69 -2.27
C LYS A 56 18.55 -16.17 -1.15
N LEU A 57 17.61 -15.33 -0.73
CA LEU A 57 16.66 -15.60 0.34
C LEU A 57 15.40 -16.26 -0.23
N LYS A 58 14.91 -17.33 0.39
CA LYS A 58 13.65 -18.01 0.02
C LYS A 58 12.54 -17.64 1.00
N ILE A 59 12.07 -16.41 0.91
CA ILE A 59 11.08 -15.80 1.85
C ILE A 59 9.69 -15.62 1.25
N CYS A 60 9.55 -15.83 -0.06
CA CYS A 60 8.30 -15.76 -0.81
C CYS A 60 8.41 -16.72 -2.01
N ASN A 61 7.27 -17.16 -2.57
CA ASN A 61 7.26 -17.89 -3.82
C ASN A 61 7.31 -16.91 -5.00
N LYS A 62 8.06 -17.28 -6.05
CA LYS A 62 8.19 -16.49 -7.28
C LYS A 62 6.86 -16.29 -8.03
N ASP A 63 5.89 -17.18 -7.81
CA ASP A 63 4.61 -17.19 -8.49
C ASP A 63 3.47 -16.56 -7.66
N HIS A 64 3.75 -16.11 -6.42
CA HIS A 64 2.72 -15.44 -5.61
C HIS A 64 2.29 -14.12 -6.24
N GLU A 65 1.00 -13.83 -6.12
CA GLU A 65 0.45 -12.58 -6.62
C GLU A 65 0.93 -11.39 -5.77
N MET A 66 1.30 -10.30 -6.45
CA MET A 66 1.77 -9.07 -5.82
C MET A 66 0.72 -7.96 -5.97
N LEU A 67 0.40 -7.27 -4.88
CA LEU A 67 -0.28 -5.98 -4.89
C LEU A 67 0.75 -4.89 -5.18
N HIS A 68 0.58 -4.18 -6.29
CA HIS A 68 1.38 -2.98 -6.57
C HIS A 68 0.82 -1.78 -5.80
N ILE A 69 1.66 -1.18 -4.97
CA ILE A 69 1.44 0.13 -4.37
C ILE A 69 2.10 1.15 -5.31
N PRO A 70 1.32 1.99 -6.01
CA PRO A 70 1.86 2.92 -6.99
C PRO A 70 2.74 4.00 -6.33
N ALA A 71 3.54 4.68 -7.14
CA ALA A 71 4.24 5.88 -6.71
C ALA A 71 3.24 6.93 -6.21
N TYR A 72 3.65 7.73 -5.22
CA TYR A 72 2.83 8.83 -4.76
C TYR A 72 2.68 9.89 -5.85
N ASP A 73 1.43 10.21 -6.20
CA ASP A 73 1.10 11.26 -7.16
C ASP A 73 0.45 12.45 -6.43
N PRO A 74 1.14 13.61 -6.34
CA PRO A 74 0.59 14.80 -5.70
C PRO A 74 -0.59 15.41 -6.46
N VAL A 75 -0.72 15.20 -7.77
CA VAL A 75 -1.86 15.66 -8.58
C VAL A 75 -3.09 14.84 -8.25
N GLU A 76 -2.97 13.51 -8.29
CA GLU A 76 -4.08 12.63 -7.90
C GLU A 76 -4.42 12.80 -6.42
N ARG A 77 -3.44 12.99 -5.52
CA ARG A 77 -3.71 13.27 -4.11
C ARG A 77 -4.57 14.53 -3.93
N ARG A 78 -4.26 15.61 -4.67
CA ARG A 78 -5.10 16.83 -4.67
C ARG A 78 -6.50 16.56 -5.22
N ARG A 79 -6.62 15.72 -6.26
CA ARG A 79 -7.92 15.35 -6.85
C ARG A 79 -8.80 14.57 -5.87
N VAL A 80 -8.20 13.63 -5.13
CA VAL A 80 -8.91 12.85 -4.09
C VAL A 80 -9.33 13.75 -2.93
N GLY A 81 -8.44 14.64 -2.48
CA GLY A 81 -8.70 15.58 -1.39
C GLY A 81 -8.63 14.94 0.00
N ASP A 82 -8.51 15.78 1.02
CA ASP A 82 -8.38 15.35 2.42
C ASP A 82 -9.67 14.76 2.97
N GLY A 83 -9.54 13.72 3.79
CA GLY A 83 -10.68 12.97 4.32
C GLY A 83 -11.34 12.00 3.32
N ASN A 84 -10.79 11.85 2.11
CA ASN A 84 -11.29 10.95 1.08
C ASN A 84 -10.27 9.88 0.67
N VAL A 85 -10.79 8.80 0.08
CA VAL A 85 -10.03 7.66 -0.48
C VAL A 85 -10.53 7.36 -1.89
N LYS A 86 -9.63 6.89 -2.76
CA LYS A 86 -9.97 6.36 -4.08
C LYS A 86 -10.14 4.84 -4.00
N VAL A 87 -11.28 4.30 -4.43
CA VAL A 87 -11.62 2.87 -4.43
C VAL A 87 -12.03 2.47 -5.83
N GLY A 88 -11.16 1.75 -6.56
CA GLY A 88 -11.33 1.61 -8.00
C GLY A 88 -11.33 2.99 -8.65
N GLU A 89 -12.40 3.36 -9.35
CA GLU A 89 -12.55 4.71 -9.94
C GLU A 89 -13.37 5.69 -9.10
N GLU A 90 -13.93 5.24 -7.97
CA GLU A 90 -14.75 6.08 -7.10
C GLU A 90 -13.89 6.85 -6.08
N ILE A 91 -14.25 8.11 -5.81
CA ILE A 91 -13.73 8.88 -4.67
C ILE A 91 -14.82 8.89 -3.61
N LEU A 92 -14.50 8.35 -2.43
CA LEU A 92 -15.41 8.25 -1.29
C LEU A 92 -14.83 8.98 -0.09
N SER A 93 -15.69 9.48 0.79
CA SER A 93 -15.23 9.87 2.12
C SER A 93 -14.71 8.64 2.88
N VAL A 94 -13.71 8.83 3.74
CA VAL A 94 -13.18 7.76 4.61
C VAL A 94 -14.30 7.10 5.42
N ASN A 95 -15.24 7.89 5.94
CA ASN A 95 -16.38 7.38 6.71
C ASN A 95 -17.26 6.47 5.86
N GLU A 96 -17.63 6.90 4.65
CA GLU A 96 -18.45 6.09 3.75
C GLU A 96 -17.75 4.78 3.38
N TRP A 97 -16.47 4.86 3.02
CA TRP A 97 -15.69 3.68 2.66
C TRP A 97 -15.62 2.67 3.81
N LEU A 98 -15.36 3.14 5.05
CA LEU A 98 -15.35 2.28 6.24
C LEU A 98 -16.71 1.63 6.48
N GLN A 99 -17.83 2.33 6.28
CA GLN A 99 -19.15 1.74 6.42
C GLN A 99 -19.42 0.68 5.34
N ARG A 100 -18.99 0.91 4.10
CA ARG A 100 -19.09 -0.10 3.01
C ARG A 100 -18.29 -1.36 3.35
N ILE A 101 -17.06 -1.21 3.85
CA ILE A 101 -16.24 -2.35 4.31
C ILE A 101 -16.95 -3.08 5.45
N ARG A 102 -17.35 -2.38 6.52
CA ARG A 102 -18.02 -3.01 7.66
C ARG A 102 -19.24 -3.82 7.23
N LYS A 103 -20.09 -3.24 6.38
CA LYS A 103 -21.24 -3.94 5.81
C LYS A 103 -20.83 -5.17 4.99
N GLY A 104 -19.83 -5.05 4.12
CA GLY A 104 -19.34 -6.16 3.30
C GLY A 104 -18.76 -7.32 4.11
N TRP A 105 -18.20 -7.02 5.29
CA TRP A 105 -17.64 -8.00 6.23
C TRP A 105 -18.60 -8.43 7.35
N GLY A 106 -19.85 -7.94 7.35
CA GLY A 106 -20.82 -8.26 8.40
C GLY A 106 -20.49 -7.70 9.78
N ILE A 107 -19.67 -6.65 9.85
CA ILE A 107 -19.26 -6.00 11.10
C ILE A 107 -20.30 -4.95 11.46
N GLN A 108 -20.99 -5.13 12.59
CA GLN A 108 -21.87 -4.11 13.14
C GLN A 108 -21.05 -2.89 13.58
N SER A 109 -21.55 -1.69 13.27
CA SER A 109 -20.96 -0.45 13.73
C SER A 109 -20.95 -0.38 15.26
N ALA A 110 -19.97 0.32 15.83
CA ALA A 110 -19.91 0.54 17.28
C ALA A 110 -21.17 1.22 17.86
N GLU A 111 -21.95 1.91 17.02
CA GLU A 111 -23.23 2.55 17.36
C GLU A 111 -24.38 1.55 17.45
N GLU A 112 -24.34 0.45 16.68
CA GLU A 112 -25.32 -0.64 16.76
C GLU A 112 -25.12 -1.51 18.01
N PHE A 113 -23.86 -1.73 18.42
CA PHE A 113 -23.55 -2.42 19.69
C PHE A 113 -24.06 -1.69 20.94
N ARG A 114 -24.20 -0.36 20.89
CA ARG A 114 -24.68 0.44 22.03
C ARG A 114 -26.20 0.47 22.17
N LYS A 115 -26.95 -0.17 21.26
CA LYS A 115 -28.42 -0.22 21.25
C LYS A 115 -28.98 -1.57 21.73
N ILE A 116 -28.12 -2.49 22.17
CA ILE A 116 -28.48 -3.82 22.70
C ILE A 116 -28.26 -3.82 24.21
#